data_AF-A0A7C7IRW2-F1
#
_entry.id   AF-A0A7C7IRW2-F1
#
_cell.length_a   1.000
_cell.length_b   1.000
_cell.length_c   1.000
_cell.angle_alpha   90.00
_cell.angle_beta   90.00
_cell.angle_gamma   90.00
#
_symmetry.space_group_name_H-M   'P 1'
#
loop_
_entity.id
_entity.type
_entity.pdbx_description
1 polymer ?
#
loop_
_entity_poly.entity_id
_entity_poly.type
_entity_poly.pdbx_seq_one_letter_code
_entity_poly.pdbx_strand_id
1 'polypeptide(L)'
;IRGDELVGMHRTYLDDEGSGKANVLSPKKSQKCDDSLNGGAIKLFDLETDQPLVLCEGIETGLAVHEYSGWPVWPCVNRILLEKVELPERVKSVVICGDKDKSGDGQESADKLAQRLANDGKDVKVSLPPIGIPENSTSVDWLDFLTQEVTHVR
;
A
#
# COMPACT_ATOMS: atom_id res chain seq x y z
N ILE A 1 5.55 8.64 -8.62
CA ILE A 1 5.01 9.74 -9.46
C ILE A 1 4.22 10.68 -8.55
N ARG A 2 4.51 11.99 -8.57
CA ARG A 2 3.72 13.04 -7.90
C ARG A 2 3.12 13.92 -9.00
N GLY A 3 1.80 14.08 -9.06
CA GLY A 3 1.16 14.66 -10.25
C GLY A 3 1.54 13.85 -11.50
N ASP A 4 2.23 14.45 -12.45
CA ASP A 4 2.80 13.79 -13.64
C ASP A 4 4.35 13.69 -13.60
N GLU A 5 4.97 14.05 -12.47
CA GLU A 5 6.41 14.07 -12.29
C GLU A 5 6.97 12.74 -11.76
N LEU A 6 8.06 12.26 -12.38
CA LEU A 6 8.83 11.12 -11.88
C LEU A 6 9.74 11.56 -10.71
N VAL A 7 9.24 11.39 -9.49
CA VAL A 7 9.99 11.75 -8.26
C VAL A 7 10.94 10.65 -7.75
N GLY A 8 10.79 9.42 -8.22
CA GLY A 8 11.61 8.30 -7.75
C GLY A 8 11.31 6.97 -8.40
N MET A 9 12.18 6.01 -8.13
CA MET A 9 12.12 4.64 -8.61
C MET A 9 12.14 3.66 -7.43
N HIS A 10 11.17 2.74 -7.42
CA HIS A 10 11.15 1.60 -6.51
C HIS A 10 11.65 0.35 -7.25
N ARG A 11 12.51 -0.43 -6.60
CA ARG A 11 13.03 -1.70 -7.12
C ARG A 11 12.84 -2.78 -6.09
N THR A 12 12.25 -3.89 -6.53
CA THR A 12 12.18 -5.14 -5.78
C THR A 12 13.02 -6.17 -6.51
N TYR A 13 14.03 -6.74 -5.84
CA TYR A 13 14.78 -7.88 -6.34
C TYR A 13 13.95 -9.13 -6.08
N LEU A 14 13.71 -9.91 -7.12
CA LEU A 14 12.94 -11.14 -7.06
C LEU A 14 13.88 -12.33 -7.08
N ASP A 15 13.47 -13.38 -6.39
CA ASP A 15 14.16 -14.67 -6.41
C ASP A 15 13.95 -15.34 -7.77
N ASP A 16 15.02 -15.83 -8.39
CA ASP A 16 14.97 -16.38 -9.75
C ASP A 16 14.12 -17.66 -9.84
N GLU A 17 13.94 -18.37 -8.72
CA GLU A 17 13.08 -19.56 -8.62
C GLU A 17 11.61 -19.22 -8.31
N GLY A 18 11.26 -17.92 -8.24
CA GLY A 18 9.87 -17.46 -8.07
C GLY A 18 9.32 -17.59 -6.65
N SER A 19 10.16 -17.87 -5.65
CA SER A 19 9.75 -18.01 -4.25
C SER A 19 9.38 -16.68 -3.56
N GLY A 20 9.58 -15.55 -4.24
CA GLY A 20 9.24 -14.22 -3.77
C GLY A 20 10.39 -13.22 -3.91
N LYS A 21 10.71 -12.51 -2.83
CA LYS A 21 11.83 -11.55 -2.80
C LYS A 21 13.17 -12.29 -2.79
N ALA A 22 14.14 -11.76 -3.53
CA ALA A 22 15.49 -12.32 -3.56
C ALA A 22 16.12 -12.38 -2.16
N ASN A 23 16.89 -13.43 -1.88
CA ASN A 23 17.67 -13.56 -0.65
C ASN A 23 18.93 -12.68 -0.69
N VAL A 24 18.73 -11.36 -0.58
CA VAL A 24 19.78 -10.34 -0.54
C VAL A 24 19.57 -9.41 0.66
N LEU A 25 20.61 -8.71 1.11
CA LEU A 25 20.54 -7.83 2.29
C LEU A 25 19.44 -6.75 2.22
N SER A 26 19.11 -6.28 1.02
CA SER A 26 18.10 -5.23 0.83
C SER A 26 17.32 -5.53 -0.45
N PRO A 27 16.29 -6.39 -0.36
CA PRO A 27 15.51 -6.84 -1.52
C PRO A 27 14.59 -5.74 -2.05
N LYS A 28 14.28 -4.71 -1.26
CA LYS A 28 13.59 -3.50 -1.70
C LYS A 28 14.54 -2.31 -1.64
N LYS A 29 14.58 -1.51 -2.70
CA LYS A 29 15.33 -0.25 -2.75
C LYS A 29 14.50 0.84 -3.40
N SER A 30 14.40 1.98 -2.75
CA SER A 30 13.81 3.18 -3.32
C SER A 30 14.91 4.21 -3.55
N GLN A 31 14.94 4.81 -4.74
CA GLN A 31 15.84 5.89 -5.09
C GLN A 31 15.02 7.12 -5.48
N LYS A 32 15.38 8.28 -4.93
CA LYS A 32 14.81 9.55 -5.35
C LYS A 32 15.41 9.98 -6.70
N CYS A 33 14.56 10.50 -7.56
CA CYS A 33 14.93 11.12 -8.84
C CYS A 33 14.72 12.64 -8.80
N ASP A 34 14.17 13.15 -7.70
CA ASP A 34 13.87 14.55 -7.41
C ASP A 34 14.28 14.87 -5.95
N ASP A 35 14.06 16.11 -5.50
CA ASP A 35 14.40 16.59 -4.17
C ASP A 35 13.76 15.73 -3.06
N SER A 36 12.55 15.22 -3.30
CA SER A 36 11.78 14.42 -2.34
C SER A 36 10.81 13.44 -3.01
N LEU A 37 10.57 12.30 -2.35
CA LEU A 37 9.52 11.34 -2.69
C LEU A 37 8.13 11.74 -2.16
N ASN A 38 8.04 12.79 -1.33
CA ASN A 38 6.77 13.26 -0.77
C ASN A 38 5.78 13.60 -1.88
N GLY A 39 4.49 13.35 -1.62
CA GLY A 39 3.43 13.51 -2.62
C GLY A 39 3.36 12.39 -3.65
N GLY A 40 4.39 11.55 -3.75
CA GLY A 40 4.48 10.51 -4.76
C GLY A 40 3.82 9.18 -4.38
N ALA A 41 3.28 8.49 -5.38
CA ALA A 41 2.90 7.08 -5.29
C ALA A 41 3.38 6.27 -6.51
N ILE A 42 3.41 4.95 -6.38
CA ILE A 42 3.62 4.02 -7.50
C ILE A 42 2.24 3.79 -8.15
N LYS A 43 2.01 4.37 -9.32
CA LYS A 43 0.71 4.27 -10.00
C LYS A 43 0.61 2.95 -10.78
N LEU A 44 0.30 1.84 -10.10
CA LEU A 44 0.27 0.51 -10.73
C LEU A 44 -0.89 0.34 -11.71
N PHE A 45 -2.03 0.97 -11.41
CA PHE A 45 -3.26 0.88 -12.21
C PHE A 45 -3.82 2.28 -12.47
N ASP A 46 -4.48 2.44 -13.61
CA ASP A 46 -5.19 3.67 -13.93
C ASP A 46 -6.41 3.86 -13.01
N LEU A 47 -6.73 5.11 -12.69
CA LEU A 47 -7.92 5.40 -11.89
C LEU A 47 -9.19 5.17 -12.71
N GLU A 48 -10.13 4.47 -12.11
CA GLU A 48 -11.47 4.20 -12.67
C GLU A 48 -12.52 5.12 -12.05
N THR A 49 -13.57 5.45 -12.80
CA THR A 49 -14.59 6.42 -12.35
C THR A 49 -15.51 5.86 -11.27
N ASP A 50 -15.82 4.57 -11.33
CA ASP A 50 -16.82 3.92 -10.47
C ASP A 50 -16.22 3.05 -9.35
N GLN A 51 -14.90 3.12 -9.17
CA GLN A 51 -14.18 2.36 -8.15
C GLN A 51 -13.35 3.28 -7.25
N PRO A 52 -13.19 2.94 -5.96
CA PRO A 52 -12.30 3.69 -5.10
C PRO A 52 -10.84 3.47 -5.50
N LEU A 53 -10.01 4.49 -5.28
CA LEU A 53 -8.56 4.30 -5.30
C LEU A 53 -8.10 3.66 -4.00
N VAL A 54 -7.35 2.57 -4.09
CA VAL A 54 -6.69 1.97 -2.93
C VAL A 54 -5.31 2.59 -2.72
N LEU A 55 -5.03 3.01 -1.48
CA LEU A 55 -3.71 3.46 -1.04
C LEU A 55 -3.18 2.50 0.02
N CYS A 56 -1.89 2.17 -0.05
CA CYS A 56 -1.22 1.28 0.90
C CYS A 56 0.27 1.64 0.99
N GLU A 57 0.97 1.06 1.96
CA GLU A 57 2.43 1.22 2.07
C GLU A 57 3.17 0.40 1.01
N GLY A 58 2.99 -0.93 1.06
CA GLY A 58 3.75 -1.91 0.28
C GLY A 58 3.17 -2.18 -1.11
N ILE A 59 4.05 -2.40 -2.09
CA ILE A 59 3.64 -2.79 -3.44
C ILE A 59 2.92 -4.14 -3.47
N GLU A 60 3.39 -5.11 -2.67
CA GLU A 60 2.79 -6.45 -2.61
C GLU A 60 1.44 -6.43 -1.89
N THR A 61 1.30 -5.64 -0.82
CA THR A 61 0.03 -5.40 -0.14
C THR A 61 -1.00 -4.82 -1.10
N GLY A 62 -0.59 -3.82 -1.90
CA GLY A 62 -1.44 -3.24 -2.94
C GLY A 62 -1.86 -4.26 -3.99
N LEU A 63 -0.91 -5.06 -4.51
CA LEU A 63 -1.20 -6.11 -5.47
C LEU A 63 -2.18 -7.16 -4.91
N ALA A 64 -2.04 -7.56 -3.64
CA ALA A 64 -2.97 -8.48 -3.00
C ALA A 64 -4.39 -7.91 -2.89
N VAL A 65 -4.53 -6.61 -2.56
CA VAL A 65 -5.85 -5.96 -2.53
C VAL A 65 -6.43 -5.85 -3.93
N HIS A 66 -5.62 -5.55 -4.95
CA HIS A 66 -6.06 -5.53 -6.34
C HIS A 66 -6.59 -6.90 -6.77
N GLU A 67 -5.83 -7.97 -6.50
CA GLU A 67 -6.24 -9.34 -6.82
C GLU A 67 -7.57 -9.71 -6.17
N TYR A 68 -7.79 -9.28 -4.92
CA TYR A 68 -9.02 -9.57 -4.19
C TYR A 68 -10.23 -8.72 -4.65
N SER A 69 -10.03 -7.44 -4.96
CA SER A 69 -11.12 -6.47 -5.15
C SER A 69 -11.33 -5.99 -6.58
N GLY A 70 -10.30 -6.11 -7.43
CA GLY A 70 -10.23 -5.48 -8.74
C GLY A 70 -9.95 -3.97 -8.72
N TRP A 71 -9.85 -3.34 -7.54
CA TRP A 71 -9.72 -1.87 -7.45
C TRP A 71 -8.34 -1.36 -7.83
N PRO A 72 -8.22 -0.16 -8.42
CA PRO A 72 -6.93 0.42 -8.74
C PRO A 72 -6.13 0.73 -7.47
N VAL A 73 -4.85 0.34 -7.44
CA VAL A 73 -3.99 0.44 -6.25
C VAL A 73 -2.74 1.29 -6.49
N TRP A 74 -2.50 2.26 -5.61
CA TRP A 74 -1.32 3.13 -5.63
C TRP A 74 -0.50 3.01 -4.33
N PRO A 75 0.53 2.14 -4.28
CA PRO A 75 1.42 2.02 -3.13
C PRO A 75 2.32 3.24 -2.91
N CYS A 76 2.56 3.58 -1.65
CA CYS A 76 3.31 4.76 -1.24
C CYS A 76 4.71 4.46 -0.67
N VAL A 77 5.19 3.21 -0.78
CA VAL A 77 6.50 2.70 -0.32
C VAL A 77 6.61 2.51 1.19
N ASN A 78 6.13 3.44 2.01
CA ASN A 78 6.12 3.35 3.47
C ASN A 78 5.07 4.30 4.09
N ARG A 79 4.82 4.14 5.40
CA ARG A 79 3.87 4.94 6.19
C ARG A 79 4.07 6.45 6.08
N ILE A 80 5.31 6.92 6.13
CA ILE A 80 5.63 8.37 6.12
C ILE A 80 5.25 8.99 4.78
N LEU A 81 5.48 8.27 3.68
CA LEU A 81 5.11 8.71 2.34
C LEU A 81 3.62 8.53 2.06
N LEU A 82 3.00 7.50 2.64
CA LEU A 82 1.55 7.30 2.61
C LEU A 82 0.80 8.51 3.20
N GLU A 83 1.21 9.00 4.37
CA GLU A 83 0.65 10.21 4.99
C GLU A 83 0.71 11.45 4.09
N LYS A 84 1.71 11.51 3.19
CA LYS A 84 2.04 12.69 2.38
C LYS A 84 1.61 12.56 0.93
N VAL A 85 1.01 11.46 0.51
CA VAL A 85 0.65 11.24 -0.90
C VAL A 85 -0.24 12.36 -1.43
N GLU A 86 -0.05 12.77 -2.68
CA GLU A 86 -0.90 13.76 -3.33
C GLU A 86 -1.77 13.06 -4.37
N LEU A 87 -3.07 13.33 -4.33
CA LEU A 87 -4.05 12.72 -5.24
C LEU A 87 -4.59 13.77 -6.20
N PRO A 88 -4.79 13.44 -7.49
CA PRO A 88 -5.42 14.35 -8.42
C PRO A 88 -6.88 14.59 -8.01
N GLU A 89 -7.42 15.78 -8.35
CA GLU A 89 -8.77 16.20 -7.94
C GLU A 89 -9.89 15.24 -8.38
N ARG A 90 -9.66 14.47 -9.45
CA ARG A 90 -10.61 13.47 -9.97
C ARG A 90 -10.82 12.28 -9.04
N VAL A 91 -9.93 12.03 -8.07
CA VAL A 91 -10.12 10.97 -7.07
C VAL A 91 -11.13 11.44 -6.03
N LYS A 92 -12.29 10.78 -5.97
CA LYS A 92 -13.39 11.12 -5.04
C LYS A 92 -13.58 10.12 -3.91
N SER A 93 -13.35 8.82 -4.16
CA SER A 93 -13.43 7.77 -3.14
C SER A 93 -12.07 7.08 -2.99
N VAL A 94 -11.68 6.84 -1.74
CA VAL A 94 -10.38 6.27 -1.37
C VAL A 94 -10.56 5.20 -0.30
N VAL A 95 -9.90 4.07 -0.49
CA VAL A 95 -9.73 3.05 0.55
C VAL A 95 -8.27 3.00 0.95
N ILE A 96 -7.98 3.25 2.22
CA ILE A 96 -6.63 3.15 2.77
C ILE A 96 -6.48 1.77 3.37
N CYS A 97 -5.71 0.92 2.70
CA CYS A 97 -5.33 -0.41 3.16
C CYS A 97 -4.04 -0.30 3.98
N GLY A 98 -4.20 -0.22 5.30
CA GLY A 98 -3.10 -0.13 6.25
C GLY A 98 -2.65 -1.50 6.76
N ASP A 99 -1.42 -1.53 7.26
CA ASP A 99 -0.89 -2.70 7.98
C ASP A 99 -1.52 -2.76 9.38
N LYS A 100 -1.80 -3.98 9.85
CA LYS A 100 -2.22 -4.21 11.23
C LYS A 100 -1.00 -4.62 12.03
N ASP A 101 -0.40 -3.68 12.75
CA ASP A 101 0.74 -3.94 13.62
C ASP A 101 0.41 -3.85 15.12
N LYS A 102 1.30 -4.41 15.94
CA LYS A 102 1.20 -4.39 17.42
C LYS A 102 1.52 -3.02 18.02
N SER A 103 2.29 -2.16 17.32
CA SER A 103 2.67 -0.84 17.83
C SER A 103 1.58 0.20 17.65
N GLY A 104 0.66 0.00 16.71
CA GLY A 104 -0.34 0.96 16.26
C GLY A 104 0.14 1.92 15.16
N ASP A 105 1.40 1.80 14.70
CA ASP A 105 2.02 2.82 13.84
C ASP A 105 1.39 2.89 12.45
N GLY A 106 1.11 1.73 11.84
CA GLY A 106 0.46 1.62 10.53
C GLY A 106 -0.98 2.12 10.57
N GLN A 107 -1.70 1.81 11.65
CA GLN A 107 -3.07 2.29 11.86
C GLN A 107 -3.10 3.80 12.08
N GLU A 108 -2.20 4.35 12.91
CA GLU A 108 -2.10 5.79 13.13
C GLU A 108 -1.78 6.54 11.82
N SER A 109 -0.89 5.98 10.99
CA SER A 109 -0.54 6.53 9.69
C SER A 109 -1.74 6.54 8.72
N ALA A 110 -2.48 5.43 8.67
CA ALA A 110 -3.72 5.33 7.88
C ALA A 110 -4.79 6.33 8.35
N ASP A 111 -4.96 6.49 9.65
CA ASP A 111 -5.92 7.43 10.24
C ASP A 111 -5.54 8.90 9.97
N LYS A 112 -4.25 9.25 10.06
CA LYS A 112 -3.76 10.58 9.68
C LYS A 112 -4.06 10.90 8.22
N LEU A 113 -3.80 9.95 7.33
CA LEU A 113 -4.13 10.09 5.92
C LEU A 113 -5.64 10.22 5.71
N ALA A 114 -6.44 9.39 6.39
CA ALA A 114 -7.89 9.41 6.30
C ALA A 114 -8.46 10.77 6.69
N GLN A 115 -8.01 11.31 7.83
CA GLN A 115 -8.45 12.62 8.31
C GLN A 115 -8.09 13.74 7.33
N ARG A 116 -6.87 13.72 6.77
CA ARG A 116 -6.46 14.71 5.76
C ARG A 116 -7.33 14.64 4.51
N LEU A 117 -7.51 13.44 3.93
CA LEU A 117 -8.28 13.28 2.70
C LEU A 117 -9.78 13.58 2.90
N ALA A 118 -10.32 13.27 4.08
CA ALA A 118 -11.69 13.66 4.45
C ALA A 118 -11.83 15.19 4.53
N ASN A 119 -10.85 15.89 5.10
CA ASN A 119 -10.81 17.36 5.11
C ASN A 119 -10.69 17.95 3.69
N ASP A 120 -10.06 17.24 2.76
CA ASP A 120 -10.02 17.56 1.33
C ASP A 120 -11.32 17.19 0.58
N GLY A 121 -12.37 16.78 1.30
CA GLY A 121 -13.69 16.47 0.75
C GLY A 121 -13.81 15.15 0.01
N LYS A 122 -12.91 14.18 0.27
CA LYS A 122 -12.98 12.82 -0.31
C LYS A 122 -13.80 11.90 0.59
N ASP A 123 -14.46 10.91 -0.01
CA ASP A 123 -15.02 9.76 0.69
C ASP A 123 -13.88 8.79 1.01
N VAL A 124 -13.63 8.53 2.30
CA VAL A 124 -12.45 7.77 2.74
C VAL A 124 -12.84 6.69 3.71
N LYS A 125 -12.30 5.49 3.49
CA LYS A 125 -12.43 4.34 4.40
C LYS A 125 -11.05 3.79 4.72
N VAL A 126 -10.84 3.42 5.97
CA VAL A 126 -9.65 2.67 6.40
C VAL A 126 -10.01 1.19 6.48
N SER A 127 -9.16 0.33 5.93
CA SER A 127 -9.37 -1.11 5.90
C SER A 127 -8.10 -1.83 6.36
N LEU A 128 -8.25 -2.64 7.41
CA LEU A 128 -7.18 -3.49 7.94
C LEU A 128 -7.50 -4.95 7.62
N PRO A 129 -6.48 -5.79 7.40
CA PRO A 129 -6.70 -7.21 7.12
C PRO A 129 -7.46 -7.88 8.28
N PRO A 130 -8.51 -8.68 8.03
CA PRO A 130 -9.40 -9.22 9.06
C PRO A 130 -8.81 -10.46 9.77
N ILE A 131 -7.49 -10.53 9.92
CA ILE A 131 -6.77 -11.61 10.61
C ILE A 131 -6.12 -11.09 11.90
N GLY A 132 -5.84 -12.03 12.82
CA GLY A 132 -5.05 -11.77 14.01
C GLY A 132 -3.56 -11.75 13.69
N ILE A 133 -2.77 -11.01 14.47
CA ILE A 133 -1.31 -11.02 14.35
C ILE A 133 -0.79 -12.30 15.01
N PRO A 134 -0.09 -13.21 14.28
CA PRO A 134 0.50 -14.41 14.87
C PRO A 134 1.49 -14.07 16.00
N GLU A 135 1.70 -15.01 16.94
CA GLU A 135 2.60 -14.80 18.09
C GLU A 135 4.03 -14.43 17.64
N ASN A 136 4.51 -15.07 16.57
CA ASN A 136 5.84 -14.89 15.99
C ASN A 136 5.94 -13.71 15.00
N SER A 137 4.88 -12.90 14.83
CA SER A 137 4.91 -11.69 14.00
C SER A 137 4.63 -10.43 14.81
N THR A 138 5.08 -9.28 14.29
CA THR A 138 4.77 -7.95 14.85
C THR A 138 3.67 -7.23 14.08
N SER A 139 3.37 -7.67 12.86
CA SER A 139 2.38 -7.06 11.98
C SER A 139 1.80 -8.11 11.02
N VAL A 140 0.64 -7.78 10.43
CA VAL A 140 0.06 -8.49 9.30
C VAL A 140 -0.50 -7.48 8.31
N ASP A 141 -0.48 -7.84 7.03
CA ASP A 141 -1.03 -7.01 5.95
C ASP A 141 -2.07 -7.77 5.11
N TRP A 142 -2.51 -7.16 4.00
CA TRP A 142 -3.47 -7.77 3.08
C TRP A 142 -2.87 -8.92 2.24
N LEU A 143 -1.56 -8.95 2.04
CA LEU A 143 -0.90 -10.10 1.41
C LEU A 143 -0.96 -11.30 2.35
N ASP A 144 -0.66 -11.13 3.63
CA ASP A 144 -0.75 -12.20 4.63
C ASP A 144 -2.17 -12.78 4.69
N PHE A 145 -3.20 -11.93 4.59
CA PHE A 145 -4.59 -12.37 4.51
C PHE A 145 -4.88 -13.19 3.24
N LEU A 146 -4.43 -12.73 2.07
CA LEU A 146 -4.68 -13.40 0.80
C LEU A 146 -3.93 -14.74 0.68
N THR A 147 -2.71 -14.80 1.21
CA THR A 147 -1.86 -16.00 1.15
C THR A 147 -1.98 -16.88 2.39
N GLN A 148 -2.93 -16.59 3.28
CA GLN A 148 -3.18 -17.43 4.45
C GLN A 148 -3.47 -18.86 3.98
N GLU A 149 -2.61 -19.81 4.34
CA GLU A 149 -2.86 -21.22 4.04
C GLU A 149 -4.20 -21.63 4.68
N VAL A 150 -5.20 -21.88 3.84
CA VAL A 150 -6.44 -22.51 4.30
C VAL A 150 -6.06 -23.93 4.67
N THR A 151 -6.03 -24.21 5.97
CA THR A 151 -5.49 -25.46 6.52
C THR A 151 -6.43 -26.66 6.30
N HIS A 152 -7.17 -26.72 5.20
CA HIS A 152 -7.95 -27.89 4.76
C HIS A 152 -8.03 -27.81 3.22
N VAL A 153 -7.37 -28.69 2.46
CA VAL A 153 -7.88 -30.02 2.08
C VAL A 153 -6.72 -31.01 1.86
N ARG A 154 -6.79 -32.18 2.54
CA ARG A 154 -6.22 -33.44 2.04
C ARG A 154 -7.29 -34.18 1.26
#